data_AF-A0A8H4IWG5-F1
#
_entry.id   AF-A0A8H4IWG5-F1
#
_cell.length_a   1.000
_cell.length_b   1.000
_cell.length_c   1.000
_cell.angle_alpha   90.00
_cell.angle_beta   90.00
_cell.angle_gamma   90.00
#
_symmetry.space_group_name_H-M   'P 1'
#
loop_
_entity.id
_entity.type
_entity.pdbx_description
1 polymer ?
#
loop_
_entity_poly.entity_id
_entity_poly.type
_entity_poly.pdbx_seq_one_letter_code
_entity_poly.pdbx_strand_id
1 'polypeptide(L)'
;MGFGTLLNILLIIPGLTFCYLARNGNVDQGVLIVSAGLFIFTLVARFCVFNKEYLWEHPLLGIALLFGIFICGDILYRTEFRVEDLLLGGAATPPDEVTADLERCKAILSFKRGYIIDDGQPTSRLRARALLNKRLELAFGIDNAFTTTEKKYHNEFLSESQRGLNIGNGDWSRLSQWARPFARARIAREKETCNIVTVIQMMTLNMALQIFLKRDDSSLLDDDLAQLASAINRLWINSKSPDTIQPWAEQDQLHRILRNLTPESHHDPCSPWENPMNLILPSYETLWRVVLRCFLELNFRPRHAAHAPRWRAAVRFFMENVGGWHMDNRTVNGISATDVAKEALRLYPPTRRVYRTTHSGRSVAADIETLHRDPAVWPGDGEARATNFCPERWMEDGVNQDAFLAFGAGPFACPARGGFGPKAVALLVGALTEAVEVKDERGRGWVVDGRFADVMAAEEPLGSGREAFDGLRLRRGGGGSEKSA
;
A
#
# COMPACT_ATOMS: atom_id res chain seq x y z
N MET A 1 9.02 65.97 12.91
CA MET A 1 9.51 64.60 13.22
C MET A 1 9.48 63.82 11.92
N GLY A 2 10.65 63.47 11.40
CA GLY A 2 10.83 63.06 10.01
C GLY A 2 10.41 61.62 9.72
N PHE A 3 10.03 61.37 8.47
CA PHE A 3 9.53 60.11 7.92
C PHE A 3 10.38 58.87 8.31
N GLY A 4 11.70 59.03 8.50
CA GLY A 4 12.59 57.97 8.98
C GLY A 4 12.34 57.49 10.42
N THR A 5 11.79 58.34 11.30
CA THR A 5 11.43 57.92 12.67
C THR A 5 10.18 57.04 12.67
N LEU A 6 9.23 57.33 11.76
CA LEU A 6 8.01 56.55 11.58
C LEU A 6 8.29 55.16 10.97
N LEU A 7 9.25 55.07 10.04
CA LEU A 7 9.66 53.80 9.44
C LEU A 7 10.37 52.87 10.44
N ASN A 8 11.20 53.43 11.32
CA ASN A 8 11.86 52.66 12.39
C ASN A 8 10.85 52.12 13.42
N ILE A 9 9.81 52.89 13.75
CA ILE A 9 8.74 52.45 14.64
C ILE A 9 7.91 51.32 13.99
N LEU A 10 7.65 51.41 12.69
CA LEU A 10 6.90 50.39 11.93
C LEU A 10 7.66 49.05 11.76
N LEU A 11 8.99 49.04 11.82
CA LEU A 11 9.79 47.82 11.68
C LEU A 11 10.13 47.16 13.03
N ILE A 12 10.32 47.96 14.09
CA ILE A 12 10.78 47.45 15.40
C ILE A 12 9.61 46.87 16.21
N ILE A 13 8.42 47.48 16.13
CA ILE A 13 7.25 47.05 16.92
C ILE A 13 6.74 45.65 16.52
N PRO A 14 6.62 45.27 15.23
CA PRO A 14 6.20 43.92 14.85
C PRO A 14 7.19 42.84 15.31
N GLY A 15 8.50 43.12 15.25
CA GLY A 15 9.54 42.19 15.69
C GLY A 15 9.52 41.93 17.21
N LEU A 16 9.36 42.99 18.01
CA LEU A 16 9.24 42.86 19.47
C LEU A 16 7.91 42.22 19.90
N THR A 17 6.82 42.53 19.20
CA THR A 17 5.50 41.94 19.45
C THR A 17 5.49 40.45 19.09
N PHE A 18 6.16 40.04 18.01
CA PHE A 18 6.34 38.63 17.67
C PHE A 18 7.19 37.87 18.70
N CYS A 19 8.31 38.45 19.15
CA CYS A 19 9.13 37.85 20.21
C CYS A 19 8.34 37.66 21.52
N TYR A 20 7.43 38.58 21.84
CA TYR A 20 6.54 38.47 23.00
C TYR A 20 5.47 37.38 22.82
N LEU A 21 4.86 37.27 21.63
CA LEU A 21 3.79 36.30 21.34
C LEU A 21 4.33 34.87 21.16
N ALA A 22 5.49 34.70 20.52
CA ALA A 22 6.19 33.43 20.37
C ALA A 22 6.61 32.85 21.73
N ARG A 23 6.99 33.72 22.68
CA ARG A 23 7.34 33.32 24.05
C ARG A 23 6.13 32.86 24.88
N ASN A 24 4.91 33.22 24.47
CA ASN A 24 3.67 32.93 25.18
C ASN A 24 2.75 31.91 24.44
N GLY A 25 3.23 31.27 23.37
CA GLY A 25 2.62 30.06 22.81
C GLY A 25 1.34 30.23 21.99
N ASN A 26 1.01 31.43 21.51
CA ASN A 26 -0.20 31.65 20.70
C ASN A 26 0.14 31.69 19.19
N VAL A 27 0.31 30.51 18.58
CA VAL A 27 0.95 30.33 17.25
C VAL A 27 0.10 30.83 16.08
N ASP A 28 -1.24 30.80 16.18
CA ASP A 28 -2.13 31.21 15.07
C ASP A 28 -2.11 32.72 14.79
N GLN A 29 -1.81 33.56 15.78
CA GLN A 29 -1.59 35.00 15.56
C GLN A 29 -0.19 35.31 15.00
N GLY A 30 0.78 34.41 15.19
CA GLY A 30 2.15 34.55 14.67
C GLY A 30 2.21 34.47 13.15
N VAL A 31 1.40 33.61 12.52
CA VAL A 31 1.36 33.45 11.06
C VAL A 31 0.83 34.71 10.35
N LEU A 32 -0.17 35.38 10.94
CA LEU A 32 -0.73 36.63 10.40
C LEU A 32 0.28 37.79 10.45
N ILE A 33 1.09 37.84 11.52
CA ILE A 33 2.13 38.85 11.73
C ILE A 33 3.34 38.61 10.82
N VAL A 34 3.76 37.35 10.61
CA VAL A 34 4.81 36.99 9.65
C VAL A 34 4.38 37.32 8.23
N SER A 35 3.12 37.08 7.87
CA SER A 35 2.57 37.42 6.55
C SER A 35 2.51 38.93 6.31
N ALA A 36 2.11 39.72 7.32
CA ALA A 36 2.14 41.18 7.25
C ALA A 36 3.59 41.73 7.20
N GLY A 37 4.51 41.13 7.95
CA GLY A 37 5.94 41.45 7.93
C GLY A 37 6.59 41.19 6.58
N LEU A 38 6.32 40.03 5.95
CA LEU A 38 6.78 39.72 4.59
C LEU A 38 6.19 40.67 3.55
N PHE A 39 4.93 41.07 3.69
CA PHE A 39 4.28 42.01 2.78
C PHE A 39 4.95 43.40 2.85
N ILE A 40 5.16 43.93 4.05
CA ILE A 40 5.86 45.21 4.27
C ILE A 40 7.32 45.12 3.80
N PHE A 41 8.00 44.02 4.08
CA PHE A 41 9.38 43.79 3.64
C PHE A 41 9.50 43.76 2.11
N THR A 42 8.56 43.11 1.42
CA THR A 42 8.51 43.07 -0.05
C THR A 42 8.23 44.44 -0.64
N LEU A 43 7.40 45.26 0.02
CA LEU A 43 7.12 46.64 -0.38
C LEU A 43 8.36 47.53 -0.25
N VAL A 44 9.10 47.40 0.86
CA VAL A 44 10.35 48.15 1.12
C VAL A 44 11.47 47.69 0.18
N ALA A 45 11.61 46.38 -0.06
CA ALA A 45 12.59 45.85 -1.00
C ALA A 45 12.31 46.34 -2.43
N ARG A 46 11.04 46.34 -2.88
CA ARG A 46 10.66 46.90 -4.18
C ARG A 46 10.93 48.40 -4.25
N PHE A 47 10.59 49.16 -3.22
CA PHE A 47 10.89 50.60 -3.15
C PHE A 47 12.40 50.89 -3.25
N CYS A 48 13.25 50.11 -2.58
CA CYS A 48 14.69 50.28 -2.59
C CYS A 48 15.35 49.83 -3.91
N VAL A 49 14.81 48.82 -4.60
CA VAL A 49 15.27 48.42 -5.94
C VAL A 49 15.04 49.53 -6.97
N PHE A 50 13.98 50.32 -6.82
CA PHE A 50 13.68 51.47 -7.68
C PHE A 50 14.44 52.76 -7.31
N ASN A 51 15.08 52.83 -6.14
CA ASN A 51 15.83 54.00 -5.68
C ASN A 51 17.22 53.61 -5.12
N LYS A 52 18.12 53.24 -6.03
CA LYS A 52 19.47 52.74 -5.69
C LYS A 52 20.38 53.76 -5.00
N GLU A 53 20.17 55.06 -5.23
CA GLU A 53 20.96 56.13 -4.58
C GLU A 53 20.65 56.23 -3.08
N TYR A 54 19.41 55.92 -2.66
CA TYR A 54 18.98 56.02 -1.26
C TYR A 54 19.64 54.98 -0.34
N LEU A 55 20.00 53.81 -0.86
CA LEU A 55 20.72 52.78 -0.10
C LEU A 55 22.20 53.11 0.11
N TRP A 56 22.79 53.93 -0.77
CA TRP A 56 24.18 54.38 -0.65
C TRP A 56 24.35 55.43 0.45
N GLU A 57 23.37 56.32 0.62
CA GLU A 57 23.39 57.35 1.66
C GLU A 57 23.00 56.82 3.05
N HIS A 58 22.37 55.63 3.12
CA HIS A 58 21.91 55.01 4.36
C HIS A 58 22.40 53.57 4.52
N PRO A 59 23.72 53.36 4.70
CA PRO A 59 24.34 52.02 4.75
C PRO A 59 23.83 51.16 5.91
N LEU A 60 23.40 51.77 7.02
CA LEU A 60 22.81 51.04 8.16
C LEU A 60 21.47 50.39 7.79
N LEU A 61 20.70 50.99 6.89
CA LEU A 61 19.45 50.42 6.39
C LEU A 61 19.72 49.23 5.46
N GLY A 62 20.76 49.34 4.63
CA GLY A 62 21.24 48.23 3.79
C GLY A 62 21.75 47.04 4.62
N ILE A 63 22.50 47.31 5.70
CA ILE A 63 22.94 46.28 6.65
C ILE A 63 21.74 45.66 7.36
N ALA A 64 20.76 46.45 7.82
CA ALA A 64 19.55 45.93 8.45
C ALA A 64 18.70 45.05 7.50
N LEU A 65 18.65 45.37 6.20
CA LEU A 65 18.01 44.54 5.17
C LEU A 65 18.77 43.22 4.96
N LEU A 66 20.10 43.25 4.89
CA LEU A 66 20.92 42.04 4.78
C LEU A 66 20.81 41.17 6.04
N PHE A 67 20.80 41.79 7.23
CA PHE A 67 20.58 41.09 8.50
C PHE A 67 19.15 40.52 8.58
N GLY A 68 18.14 41.21 8.03
CA GLY A 68 16.78 40.71 7.90
C GLY A 68 16.69 39.51 6.97
N ILE A 69 17.40 39.52 5.84
CA ILE A 69 17.51 38.35 4.93
C ILE A 69 18.23 37.20 5.63
N PHE A 70 19.31 37.48 6.36
CA PHE A 70 20.07 36.46 7.07
C PHE A 70 19.29 35.88 8.25
N ILE A 71 18.54 36.69 8.99
CA ILE A 71 17.66 36.24 10.07
C ILE A 71 16.44 35.52 9.49
N CYS A 72 15.84 35.96 8.39
CA CYS A 72 14.77 35.19 7.74
C CYS A 72 15.28 33.89 7.13
N GLY A 73 16.52 33.86 6.62
CA GLY A 73 17.19 32.65 6.14
C GLY A 73 17.53 31.70 7.28
N ASP A 74 18.08 32.20 8.38
CA ASP A 74 18.37 31.45 9.60
C ASP A 74 17.09 31.07 10.35
N ILE A 75 15.99 31.84 10.25
CA ILE A 75 14.67 31.48 10.77
C ILE A 75 13.99 30.47 9.85
N LEU A 76 14.12 30.51 8.52
CA LEU A 76 13.66 29.41 7.66
C LEU A 76 14.49 28.13 7.88
N TYR A 77 15.75 28.29 8.29
CA TYR A 77 16.65 27.21 8.68
C TYR A 77 16.39 26.70 10.11
N ARG A 78 15.91 27.55 11.03
CA ARG A 78 15.65 27.27 12.46
C ARG A 78 14.18 27.18 12.85
N THR A 79 13.23 27.49 11.97
CA THR A 79 11.86 26.97 12.06
C THR A 79 11.98 25.52 11.65
N GLU A 80 12.38 24.74 12.64
CA GLU A 80 12.26 23.32 12.76
C GLU A 80 10.83 22.90 12.38
N PHE A 81 10.62 22.70 11.08
CA PHE A 81 9.86 21.53 10.69
C PHE A 81 10.68 20.36 11.23
N ARG A 82 10.25 19.83 12.39
CA ARG A 82 11.02 18.87 13.19
C ARG A 82 11.56 17.77 12.29
N VAL A 83 12.84 17.90 11.97
CA VAL A 83 13.61 16.85 11.34
C VAL A 83 13.66 15.67 12.32
N GLU A 84 13.53 15.87 13.63
CA GLU A 84 13.35 14.80 14.61
C GLU A 84 12.01 14.04 14.47
N ASP A 85 10.91 14.69 14.09
CA ASP A 85 9.64 13.99 13.79
C ASP A 85 9.69 13.30 12.41
N LEU A 86 10.55 13.75 11.48
CA LEU A 86 10.90 13.01 10.25
C LEU A 86 11.90 11.86 10.50
N LEU A 87 12.85 12.02 11.43
CA LEU A 87 13.93 11.08 11.72
C LEU A 87 13.50 9.97 12.69
N LEU A 88 12.47 10.19 13.52
CA LEU A 88 11.82 9.12 14.30
C LEU A 88 11.05 8.13 13.41
N GLY A 89 10.81 8.45 12.14
CA GLY A 89 10.31 7.54 11.12
C GLY A 89 11.41 6.77 10.37
N GLY A 90 12.66 6.94 10.79
CA GLY A 90 13.86 6.65 10.02
C GLY A 90 14.46 5.25 10.20
N ALA A 91 13.64 4.24 10.37
CA ALA A 91 13.95 2.84 10.14
C ALA A 91 12.71 2.09 10.60
N ALA A 92 12.47 0.89 10.09
CA ALA A 92 11.58 -0.02 10.80
C ALA A 92 12.26 -0.48 12.11
N THR A 93 12.32 0.39 13.12
CA THR A 93 12.62 -0.05 14.48
C THR A 93 11.60 -1.13 14.85
N PRO A 94 12.06 -2.27 15.40
CA PRO A 94 11.13 -3.28 15.88
C PRO A 94 10.14 -2.61 16.85
N PRO A 95 8.84 -2.93 16.76
CA PRO A 95 7.88 -2.41 17.72
C PRO A 95 8.25 -2.89 19.13
N ASP A 96 7.94 -2.07 20.13
CA ASP A 96 8.17 -2.39 21.54
C ASP A 96 7.37 -3.61 22.00
N GLU A 97 6.25 -3.91 21.35
CA GLU A 97 5.43 -5.11 21.60
C GLU A 97 4.90 -5.69 20.28
N VAL A 98 5.05 -7.01 20.12
CA VAL A 98 4.38 -7.79 19.07
C VAL A 98 3.58 -8.89 19.74
N THR A 99 2.33 -9.07 19.35
CA THR A 99 1.47 -10.12 19.90
C THR A 99 0.75 -10.86 18.79
N ALA A 100 0.65 -12.18 18.94
CA ALA A 100 -0.18 -13.06 18.12
C ALA A 100 -1.41 -13.57 18.88
N ASP A 101 -1.62 -13.16 20.14
CA ASP A 101 -2.83 -13.50 20.90
C ASP A 101 -4.06 -12.84 20.27
N LEU A 102 -5.15 -13.62 20.11
CA LEU A 102 -6.36 -13.20 19.41
C LEU A 102 -7.00 -11.95 20.03
N GLU A 103 -7.17 -11.96 21.35
CA GLU A 103 -7.84 -10.87 22.07
C GLU A 103 -6.99 -9.59 22.07
N ARG A 104 -5.67 -9.72 22.24
CA ARG A 104 -4.76 -8.57 22.11
C ARG A 104 -4.69 -8.04 20.68
N CYS A 105 -4.66 -8.92 19.67
CA CYS A 105 -4.73 -8.50 18.26
C CYS A 105 -6.02 -7.70 18.00
N LYS A 106 -7.18 -8.21 18.42
CA LYS A 106 -8.46 -7.49 18.32
C LYS A 106 -8.44 -6.16 19.07
N ALA A 107 -7.81 -6.09 20.23
CA ALA A 107 -7.65 -4.86 21.02
C ALA A 107 -6.81 -3.80 20.30
N ILE A 108 -5.68 -4.18 19.69
CA ILE A 108 -4.83 -3.30 18.87
C ILE A 108 -5.62 -2.78 17.66
N LEU A 109 -6.28 -3.67 16.94
CA LEU A 109 -7.04 -3.33 15.72
C LEU A 109 -8.20 -2.37 16.03
N SER A 110 -8.88 -2.59 17.15
CA SER A 110 -10.07 -1.83 17.57
C SER A 110 -9.76 -0.58 18.38
N PHE A 111 -8.49 -0.30 18.68
CA PHE A 111 -8.06 0.81 19.55
C PHE A 111 -8.73 0.75 20.92
N LYS A 112 -8.72 -0.43 21.56
CA LYS A 112 -9.35 -0.64 22.87
C LYS A 112 -8.72 0.31 23.90
N ARG A 113 -9.57 0.97 24.68
CA ARG A 113 -9.19 1.84 25.79
C ARG A 113 -8.42 1.03 26.85
N GLY A 114 -7.39 1.63 27.43
CA GLY A 114 -6.43 0.97 28.34
C GLY A 114 -5.33 0.15 27.65
N TYR A 115 -5.42 -0.07 26.33
CA TYR A 115 -4.38 -0.77 25.56
C TYR A 115 -3.68 0.17 24.56
N ILE A 116 -4.46 0.89 23.74
CA ILE A 116 -3.93 1.88 22.78
C ILE A 116 -4.22 3.32 23.22
N ILE A 117 -5.43 3.55 23.73
CA ILE A 117 -5.93 4.87 24.15
C ILE A 117 -5.96 4.89 25.68
N ASP A 118 -5.25 5.83 26.30
CA ASP A 118 -5.24 6.03 27.75
C ASP A 118 -6.52 6.74 28.22
N ASP A 119 -6.89 6.54 29.49
CA ASP A 119 -8.05 7.12 30.13
C ASP A 119 -7.91 8.63 30.38
N GLY A 120 -6.67 9.12 30.45
CA GLY A 120 -6.34 10.50 30.79
C GLY A 120 -6.16 11.46 29.60
N GLN A 121 -5.86 10.97 28.38
CA GLN A 121 -5.67 11.80 27.17
C GLN A 121 -5.93 10.96 25.89
N PRO A 122 -6.82 11.38 24.96
CA PRO A 122 -7.04 10.66 23.72
C PRO A 122 -5.97 10.97 22.66
N THR A 123 -5.11 10.01 22.33
CA THR A 123 -4.44 10.04 21.02
C THR A 123 -5.49 9.76 19.95
N SER A 124 -5.64 10.64 18.95
CA SER A 124 -6.59 10.38 17.86
C SER A 124 -6.22 9.08 17.14
N ARG A 125 -7.20 8.23 16.86
CA ARG A 125 -6.95 6.90 16.24
C ARG A 125 -6.21 7.01 14.90
N LEU A 126 -6.46 8.08 14.16
CA LEU A 126 -5.77 8.39 12.91
C LEU A 126 -4.27 8.65 13.17
N ARG A 127 -3.95 9.50 14.16
CA ARG A 127 -2.56 9.77 14.56
C ARG A 127 -1.82 8.52 14.99
N ALA A 128 -2.44 7.68 15.83
CA ALA A 128 -1.85 6.43 16.28
C ALA A 128 -1.52 5.45 15.14
N ARG A 129 -2.19 5.55 13.98
CA ARG A 129 -1.86 4.78 12.77
C ARG A 129 -0.83 5.48 11.88
N ALA A 130 -0.97 6.79 11.71
CA ALA A 130 -0.20 7.59 10.77
C ALA A 130 1.29 7.67 11.11
N LEU A 131 1.63 7.80 12.39
CA LEU A 131 3.00 8.06 12.85
C LEU A 131 4.01 7.01 12.33
N LEU A 132 3.68 5.72 12.47
CA LEU A 132 4.52 4.63 11.99
C LEU A 132 4.49 4.44 10.47
N ASN A 133 3.69 5.24 9.75
CA ASN A 133 3.60 5.20 8.29
C ASN A 133 4.11 6.48 7.62
N LYS A 134 4.65 7.45 8.36
CA LYS A 134 5.17 8.71 7.81
C LYS A 134 6.22 8.52 6.71
N ARG A 135 7.05 7.48 6.78
CA ARG A 135 7.97 7.12 5.69
C ARG A 135 7.29 6.90 4.33
N LEU A 136 6.01 6.51 4.32
CA LEU A 136 5.28 6.28 3.07
C LEU A 136 4.88 7.60 2.41
N GLU A 137 4.68 8.67 3.19
CA GLU A 137 4.50 10.04 2.65
C GLU A 137 5.76 10.45 1.90
N LEU A 138 6.94 10.21 2.47
CA LEU A 138 8.21 10.52 1.83
C LEU A 138 8.46 9.67 0.58
N ALA A 139 8.23 8.35 0.65
CA ALA A 139 8.52 7.44 -0.45
C ALA A 139 7.51 7.50 -1.61
N PHE A 140 6.25 7.79 -1.33
CA PHE A 140 5.15 7.70 -2.30
C PHE A 140 4.34 8.98 -2.47
N GLY A 141 4.59 10.01 -1.66
CA GLY A 141 3.87 11.28 -1.73
C GLY A 141 2.37 11.13 -1.46
N ILE A 142 1.98 10.16 -0.64
CA ILE A 142 0.58 9.84 -0.37
C ILE A 142 0.06 10.54 0.89
N ASP A 143 -1.18 10.99 0.83
CA ASP A 143 -1.98 11.34 2.01
C ASP A 143 -3.30 10.57 1.95
N ASN A 144 -3.25 9.31 2.39
CA ASN A 144 -4.38 8.39 2.33
C ASN A 144 -4.70 7.82 3.71
N ALA A 145 -5.52 6.76 3.74
CA ALA A 145 -5.81 6.06 4.97
C ALA A 145 -4.54 5.70 5.76
N PHE A 146 -3.41 5.30 5.18
CA PHE A 146 -2.27 4.89 6.00
C PHE A 146 -1.57 6.03 6.73
N THR A 147 -1.58 7.22 6.16
CA THR A 147 -0.70 8.34 6.52
C THR A 147 -1.43 9.55 7.09
N THR A 148 -2.71 9.72 6.75
CA THR A 148 -3.47 10.89 7.17
C THR A 148 -3.81 10.90 8.67
N THR A 149 -3.68 12.07 9.29
CA THR A 149 -4.20 12.35 10.64
C THR A 149 -5.56 13.05 10.62
N GLU A 150 -6.01 13.46 9.44
CA GLU A 150 -7.18 14.30 9.23
C GLU A 150 -8.43 13.47 8.95
N LYS A 151 -9.50 13.75 9.70
CA LYS A 151 -10.74 12.98 9.60
C LYS A 151 -11.44 13.18 8.25
N LYS A 152 -11.39 14.40 7.70
CA LYS A 152 -12.01 14.73 6.42
C LYS A 152 -11.44 13.84 5.31
N TYR A 153 -10.13 13.87 5.14
CA TYR A 153 -9.45 13.15 4.07
C TYR A 153 -9.51 11.64 4.24
N HIS A 154 -9.45 11.15 5.49
CA HIS A 154 -9.73 9.73 5.77
C HIS A 154 -11.11 9.29 5.26
N ASN A 155 -12.13 10.10 5.50
CA ASN A 155 -13.51 9.78 5.10
C ASN A 155 -13.70 9.88 3.58
N GLU A 156 -13.06 10.85 2.93
CA GLU A 156 -13.07 11.00 1.47
C GLU A 156 -12.43 9.78 0.80
N PHE A 157 -11.22 9.40 1.23
CA PHE A 157 -10.54 8.19 0.75
C PHE A 157 -11.39 6.93 0.97
N LEU A 158 -12.01 6.79 2.14
CA LEU A 158 -12.86 5.64 2.45
C LEU A 158 -14.10 5.61 1.54
N SER A 159 -14.75 6.76 1.32
CA SER A 159 -15.91 6.88 0.43
C SER A 159 -15.53 6.52 -1.00
N GLU A 160 -14.40 7.01 -1.50
CA GLU A 160 -13.91 6.70 -2.83
C GLU A 160 -13.55 5.22 -2.98
N SER A 161 -12.83 4.66 -2.01
CA SER A 161 -12.51 3.22 -1.99
C SER A 161 -13.78 2.36 -1.98
N GLN A 162 -14.76 2.69 -1.14
CA GLN A 162 -16.03 1.96 -1.08
C GLN A 162 -16.82 2.05 -2.39
N ARG A 163 -16.83 3.22 -3.03
CA ARG A 163 -17.47 3.41 -4.32
C ARG A 163 -16.81 2.57 -5.41
N GLY A 164 -15.48 2.54 -5.45
CA GLY A 164 -14.72 1.71 -6.39
C GLY A 164 -14.93 0.21 -6.16
N LEU A 165 -15.12 -0.23 -4.91
CA LEU A 165 -15.36 -1.65 -4.60
C LEU A 165 -16.80 -2.11 -4.88
N ASN A 166 -17.75 -1.18 -4.96
CA ASN A 166 -19.16 -1.47 -5.22
C ASN A 166 -19.44 -1.60 -6.72
N ILE A 167 -18.86 -2.63 -7.35
CA ILE A 167 -19.06 -2.92 -8.77
C ILE A 167 -20.13 -3.97 -9.01
N GLY A 168 -20.89 -3.81 -10.09
CA GLY A 168 -21.99 -4.69 -10.43
C GLY A 168 -21.55 -6.00 -11.10
N ASN A 169 -22.49 -6.93 -11.24
CA ASN A 169 -22.29 -8.19 -11.95
C ASN A 169 -21.78 -8.03 -13.40
N GLY A 170 -22.24 -6.98 -14.09
CA GLY A 170 -21.77 -6.66 -15.44
C GLY A 170 -20.30 -6.22 -15.48
N ASP A 171 -19.84 -5.50 -14.46
CA ASP A 171 -18.44 -5.06 -14.36
C ASP A 171 -17.53 -6.24 -14.00
N TRP A 172 -17.97 -7.10 -13.08
CA TRP A 172 -17.29 -8.37 -12.80
C TRP A 172 -17.16 -9.24 -14.05
N SER A 173 -18.21 -9.32 -14.87
CA SER A 173 -18.18 -10.06 -16.14
C SER A 173 -17.15 -9.46 -17.10
N ARG A 174 -17.10 -8.12 -17.22
CA ARG A 174 -16.09 -7.41 -18.02
C ARG A 174 -14.67 -7.68 -17.52
N LEU A 175 -14.45 -7.64 -16.21
CA LEU A 175 -13.15 -7.97 -15.61
C LEU A 175 -12.73 -9.41 -15.92
N SER A 176 -13.66 -10.37 -15.93
CA SER A 176 -13.34 -11.76 -16.32
C SER A 176 -13.03 -11.91 -17.81
N GLN A 177 -13.83 -11.26 -18.66
CA GLN A 177 -13.61 -11.23 -20.11
C GLN A 177 -12.26 -10.60 -20.48
N TRP A 178 -11.77 -9.67 -19.66
CA TRP A 178 -10.44 -9.09 -19.79
C TRP A 178 -9.32 -9.99 -19.19
N ALA A 179 -9.50 -10.46 -17.96
CA ALA A 179 -8.48 -11.18 -17.19
C ALA A 179 -7.95 -12.42 -17.91
N ARG A 180 -8.86 -13.21 -18.51
CA ARG A 180 -8.53 -14.46 -19.20
C ARG A 180 -7.61 -14.25 -20.42
N PRO A 181 -8.00 -13.46 -21.44
CA PRO A 181 -7.13 -13.22 -22.58
C PRO A 181 -5.87 -12.48 -22.19
N PHE A 182 -5.91 -11.59 -21.18
CA PHE A 182 -4.70 -10.92 -20.68
C PHE A 182 -3.67 -11.94 -20.18
N ALA A 183 -4.06 -12.81 -19.23
CA ALA A 183 -3.16 -13.83 -18.68
C ALA A 183 -2.62 -14.77 -19.76
N ARG A 184 -3.51 -15.27 -20.63
CA ARG A 184 -3.14 -16.15 -21.75
C ARG A 184 -2.15 -15.49 -22.69
N ALA A 185 -2.45 -14.28 -23.16
CA ALA A 185 -1.59 -13.57 -24.10
C ALA A 185 -0.20 -13.31 -23.51
N ARG A 186 -0.11 -12.91 -22.24
CA ARG A 186 1.18 -12.64 -21.60
C ARG A 186 2.00 -13.88 -21.35
N ILE A 187 1.38 -14.97 -20.91
CA ILE A 187 2.10 -16.24 -20.69
C ILE A 187 2.47 -16.89 -22.02
N ALA A 188 1.62 -16.81 -23.05
CA ALA A 188 1.88 -17.39 -24.37
C ALA A 188 2.95 -16.64 -25.19
N ARG A 189 3.17 -15.34 -24.94
CA ARG A 189 4.30 -14.59 -25.51
C ARG A 189 5.65 -15.19 -25.12
N GLU A 190 5.71 -15.88 -23.98
CA GLU A 190 6.92 -16.49 -23.44
C GLU A 190 7.07 -17.94 -23.95
N LYS A 191 8.14 -18.20 -24.71
CA LYS A 191 8.38 -19.52 -25.32
C LYS A 191 8.97 -20.53 -24.35
N GLU A 192 10.01 -20.13 -23.62
CA GLU A 192 10.77 -21.04 -22.74
C GLU A 192 10.69 -20.64 -21.27
N THR A 193 10.77 -19.35 -20.95
CA THR A 193 10.77 -18.86 -19.57
C THR A 193 9.79 -17.71 -19.38
N CYS A 194 8.95 -17.75 -18.36
CA CYS A 194 7.97 -16.71 -18.06
C CYS A 194 8.26 -16.09 -16.68
N ASN A 195 8.38 -14.76 -16.61
CA ASN A 195 8.42 -14.05 -15.34
C ASN A 195 6.99 -13.90 -14.80
N ILE A 196 6.50 -14.97 -14.16
CA ILE A 196 5.12 -15.05 -13.67
C ILE A 196 4.80 -14.00 -12.61
N VAL A 197 5.79 -13.57 -11.82
CA VAL A 197 5.62 -12.50 -10.83
C VAL A 197 5.25 -11.20 -11.52
N THR A 198 5.97 -10.83 -12.59
CA THR A 198 5.64 -9.64 -13.38
C THR A 198 4.27 -9.75 -14.01
N VAL A 199 3.88 -10.90 -14.57
CA VAL A 199 2.53 -11.08 -15.14
C VAL A 199 1.44 -10.85 -14.09
N ILE A 200 1.59 -11.44 -12.90
CA ILE A 200 0.64 -11.28 -11.79
C ILE A 200 0.57 -9.83 -11.32
N GLN A 201 1.73 -9.18 -11.18
CA GLN A 201 1.80 -7.76 -10.80
C GLN A 201 1.11 -6.86 -11.83
N MET A 202 1.34 -7.07 -13.12
CA MET A 202 0.70 -6.26 -14.16
C MET A 202 -0.81 -6.48 -14.20
N MET A 203 -1.26 -7.72 -14.06
CA MET A 203 -2.68 -8.06 -14.07
C MET A 203 -3.41 -7.44 -12.88
N THR A 204 -2.85 -7.56 -11.68
CA THR A 204 -3.43 -6.99 -10.46
C THR A 204 -3.40 -5.46 -10.48
N LEU A 205 -2.32 -4.85 -10.98
CA LEU A 205 -2.23 -3.41 -11.16
C LEU A 205 -3.26 -2.91 -12.17
N ASN A 206 -3.41 -3.57 -13.32
CA ASN A 206 -4.40 -3.15 -14.32
C ASN A 206 -5.83 -3.24 -13.78
N MET A 207 -6.16 -4.29 -13.02
CA MET A 207 -7.45 -4.40 -12.33
C MET A 207 -7.67 -3.22 -11.37
N ALA A 208 -6.66 -2.86 -10.58
CA ALA A 208 -6.75 -1.70 -9.68
C ALA A 208 -6.98 -0.39 -10.44
N LEU A 209 -6.27 -0.16 -11.55
CA LEU A 209 -6.47 1.02 -12.39
C LEU A 209 -7.88 1.08 -13.00
N GLN A 210 -8.40 -0.04 -13.52
CA GLN A 210 -9.76 -0.10 -14.08
C GLN A 210 -10.83 0.21 -13.02
N ILE A 211 -10.68 -0.34 -11.81
CA ILE A 211 -11.70 -0.28 -10.77
C ILE A 211 -11.70 1.08 -10.05
N PHE A 212 -10.52 1.57 -9.67
CA PHE A 212 -10.42 2.77 -8.84
C PHE A 212 -10.18 4.04 -9.65
N LEU A 213 -9.51 3.93 -10.79
CA LEU A 213 -9.08 5.07 -11.60
C LEU A 213 -9.82 5.14 -12.94
N LYS A 214 -10.83 4.27 -13.13
CA LYS A 214 -11.74 4.22 -14.30
C LYS A 214 -10.99 4.21 -15.63
N ARG A 215 -9.81 3.61 -15.64
CA ARG A 215 -9.00 3.49 -16.85
C ARG A 215 -9.67 2.51 -17.81
N ASP A 216 -9.93 2.95 -19.04
CA ASP A 216 -10.36 2.06 -20.11
C ASP A 216 -9.23 1.14 -20.59
N ASP A 217 -9.59 -0.04 -21.07
CA ASP A 217 -8.68 -1.13 -21.50
C ASP A 217 -7.93 -0.83 -22.81
N SER A 218 -7.74 0.45 -23.15
CA SER A 218 -7.06 0.87 -24.37
C SER A 218 -5.59 0.42 -24.38
N SER A 219 -5.21 -0.04 -25.57
CA SER A 219 -4.01 -0.82 -25.87
C SER A 219 -2.69 -0.16 -25.46
N LEU A 220 -1.78 -0.99 -24.92
CA LEU A 220 -0.31 -0.86 -24.97
C LEU A 220 0.36 0.19 -24.06
N LEU A 221 0.20 0.02 -22.75
CA LEU A 221 1.15 0.56 -21.74
C LEU A 221 1.74 -0.58 -20.91
N ASP A 222 2.07 -1.69 -21.57
CA ASP A 222 2.64 -2.89 -20.94
C ASP A 222 3.95 -2.54 -20.20
N ASP A 223 4.80 -1.74 -20.81
CA ASP A 223 6.07 -1.33 -20.22
C ASP A 223 5.86 -0.40 -19.01
N ASP A 224 4.89 0.52 -19.09
CA ASP A 224 4.56 1.43 -17.99
C ASP A 224 3.95 0.68 -16.79
N LEU A 225 3.09 -0.31 -17.04
CA LEU A 225 2.56 -1.20 -15.99
C LEU A 225 3.67 -1.99 -15.30
N ALA A 226 4.59 -2.58 -16.09
CA ALA A 226 5.71 -3.35 -15.55
C ALA A 226 6.69 -2.46 -14.77
N GLN A 227 7.00 -1.27 -15.29
CA GLN A 227 7.86 -0.29 -14.63
C GLN A 227 7.23 0.22 -13.34
N LEU A 228 5.94 0.57 -13.34
CA LEU A 228 5.24 1.02 -12.13
C LEU A 228 5.22 -0.08 -11.05
N ALA A 229 4.86 -1.31 -11.42
CA ALA A 229 4.87 -2.45 -10.50
C ALA A 229 6.25 -2.67 -9.85
N SER A 230 7.32 -2.67 -10.67
CA SER A 230 8.69 -2.82 -10.20
C SER A 230 9.09 -1.68 -9.26
N ALA A 231 8.77 -0.44 -9.65
CA ALA A 231 9.10 0.74 -8.87
C ALA A 231 8.36 0.78 -7.52
N ILE A 232 7.08 0.37 -7.46
CA ILE A 232 6.34 0.28 -6.20
C ILE A 232 7.04 -0.66 -5.23
N ASN A 233 7.46 -1.85 -5.68
CA ASN A 233 8.17 -2.80 -4.81
C ASN A 233 9.52 -2.23 -4.33
N ARG A 234 10.28 -1.61 -5.24
CA ARG A 234 11.57 -0.96 -4.92
C ARG A 234 11.40 0.17 -3.89
N LEU A 235 10.50 1.11 -4.14
CA LEU A 235 10.21 2.22 -3.23
C LEU A 235 9.76 1.72 -1.86
N TRP A 236 8.96 0.65 -1.83
CA TRP A 236 8.55 0.07 -0.56
C TRP A 236 9.74 -0.47 0.23
N ILE A 237 10.60 -1.27 -0.39
CA ILE A 237 11.80 -1.82 0.27
C ILE A 237 12.68 -0.69 0.78
N ASN A 238 12.99 0.27 -0.10
CA ASN A 238 13.82 1.43 0.20
C ASN A 238 13.24 2.33 1.30
N SER A 239 11.91 2.42 1.42
CA SER A 239 11.28 3.24 2.47
C SER A 239 11.63 2.80 3.89
N LYS A 240 12.04 1.54 4.08
CA LYS A 240 12.32 0.97 5.40
C LYS A 240 13.61 1.48 6.04
N SER A 241 14.48 2.15 5.28
CA SER A 241 15.72 2.76 5.77
C SER A 241 15.84 4.21 5.27
N PRO A 242 16.23 5.17 6.13
CA PRO A 242 16.44 6.57 5.73
C PRO A 242 17.52 6.71 4.68
N ASP A 243 18.55 5.87 4.76
CA ASP A 243 19.72 5.97 3.90
C ASP A 243 19.37 5.59 2.45
N THR A 244 18.25 4.90 2.25
CA THR A 244 17.82 4.40 0.93
C THR A 244 16.54 5.06 0.44
N ILE A 245 15.82 5.81 1.28
CA ILE A 245 14.55 6.42 0.89
C ILE A 245 14.82 7.54 -0.09
N GLN A 246 14.20 7.46 -1.28
CA GLN A 246 14.22 8.54 -2.24
C GLN A 246 12.93 9.36 -2.08
N PRO A 247 13.01 10.69 -1.95
CA PRO A 247 11.83 11.54 -1.87
C PRO A 247 10.93 11.39 -3.10
N TRP A 248 9.61 11.36 -2.88
CA TRP A 248 8.63 11.24 -3.95
C TRP A 248 8.70 12.39 -4.96
N ALA A 249 9.04 13.59 -4.48
CA ALA A 249 9.19 14.78 -5.32
C ALA A 249 10.27 14.60 -6.42
N GLU A 250 11.22 13.68 -6.23
CA GLU A 250 12.32 13.40 -7.17
C GLU A 250 12.00 12.23 -8.13
N GLN A 251 10.80 11.65 -8.07
CA GLN A 251 10.41 10.48 -8.86
C GLN A 251 9.79 10.85 -10.22
N ASP A 252 10.46 11.73 -10.99
CA ASP A 252 9.94 12.29 -12.26
C ASP A 252 9.45 11.23 -13.26
N GLN A 253 10.19 10.12 -13.38
CA GLN A 253 9.81 9.02 -14.27
C GLN A 253 8.49 8.37 -13.82
N LEU A 254 8.28 8.19 -12.52
CA LEU A 254 7.04 7.62 -12.01
C LEU A 254 5.88 8.58 -12.13
N HIS A 255 6.08 9.88 -11.92
CA HIS A 255 5.03 10.87 -12.15
C HIS A 255 4.57 10.85 -13.61
N ARG A 256 5.51 10.73 -14.56
CA ARG A 256 5.18 10.59 -15.99
C ARG A 256 4.39 9.32 -16.27
N ILE A 257 4.84 8.18 -15.76
CA ILE A 257 4.15 6.89 -15.92
C ILE A 257 2.74 6.96 -15.32
N LEU A 258 2.57 7.56 -14.14
CA LEU A 258 1.25 7.71 -13.52
C LEU A 258 0.33 8.58 -14.38
N ARG A 259 0.80 9.73 -14.86
CA ARG A 259 0.02 10.58 -15.78
C ARG A 259 -0.38 9.85 -17.06
N ASN A 260 0.52 9.03 -17.62
CA ASN A 260 0.21 8.22 -18.80
C ASN A 260 -0.84 7.13 -18.51
N LEU A 261 -0.79 6.52 -17.32
CA LEU A 261 -1.71 5.45 -16.92
C LEU A 261 -3.07 5.99 -16.45
N THR A 262 -3.15 7.27 -16.08
CA THR A 262 -4.38 7.92 -15.59
C THR A 262 -4.68 9.25 -16.31
N PRO A 263 -4.72 9.28 -17.66
CA PRO A 263 -4.73 10.53 -18.43
C PRO A 263 -6.03 11.32 -18.31
N GLU A 264 -7.15 10.64 -18.08
CA GLU A 264 -8.48 11.24 -17.96
C GLU A 264 -8.90 11.52 -16.50
N SER A 265 -7.99 11.24 -15.56
CA SER A 265 -8.30 11.40 -14.14
C SER A 265 -7.95 12.80 -13.64
N HIS A 266 -8.66 13.24 -12.62
CA HIS A 266 -8.32 14.45 -11.86
C HIS A 266 -7.15 14.21 -10.88
N HIS A 267 -6.44 13.08 -11.00
CA HIS A 267 -5.34 12.72 -10.12
C HIS A 267 -4.03 13.35 -10.59
N ASP A 268 -3.35 14.05 -9.68
CA ASP A 268 -2.00 14.57 -9.90
C ASP A 268 -1.01 13.89 -8.95
N PRO A 269 0.00 13.15 -9.46
CA PRO A 269 1.02 12.55 -8.61
C PRO A 269 1.82 13.55 -7.77
N CYS A 270 1.84 14.84 -8.12
CA CYS A 270 2.52 15.86 -7.33
C CYS A 270 1.67 16.43 -6.18
N SER A 271 0.37 16.14 -6.14
CA SER A 271 -0.57 16.58 -5.11
C SER A 271 -0.82 15.44 -4.12
N PRO A 272 -0.44 15.54 -2.83
CA PRO A 272 -0.53 14.40 -1.90
C PRO A 272 -1.93 13.77 -1.78
N TRP A 273 -2.97 14.59 -1.92
CA TRP A 273 -4.37 14.19 -1.80
C TRP A 273 -4.92 13.60 -3.10
N GLU A 274 -4.51 14.16 -4.24
CA GLU A 274 -4.96 13.71 -5.57
C GLU A 274 -4.04 12.63 -6.13
N ASN A 275 -2.94 12.30 -5.46
CA ASN A 275 -1.96 11.33 -5.92
C ASN A 275 -2.64 9.97 -6.19
N PRO A 276 -2.55 9.42 -7.42
CA PRO A 276 -3.19 8.15 -7.75
C PRO A 276 -2.63 6.98 -6.93
N MET A 277 -1.42 7.12 -6.36
CA MET A 277 -0.84 6.16 -5.42
C MET A 277 -1.68 5.97 -4.15
N ASN A 278 -2.52 6.95 -3.78
CA ASN A 278 -3.45 6.83 -2.67
C ASN A 278 -4.34 5.60 -2.83
N LEU A 279 -4.83 5.34 -4.04
CA LEU A 279 -5.70 4.22 -4.39
C LEU A 279 -4.92 3.00 -4.89
N ILE A 280 -3.85 3.20 -5.67
CA ILE A 280 -3.06 2.10 -6.24
C ILE A 280 -2.40 1.26 -5.13
N LEU A 281 -1.69 1.87 -4.18
CA LEU A 281 -0.97 1.11 -3.15
C LEU A 281 -1.85 0.14 -2.35
N PRO A 282 -2.97 0.56 -1.74
CA PRO A 282 -3.82 -0.35 -0.97
C PRO A 282 -4.47 -1.44 -1.82
N SER A 283 -4.82 -1.15 -3.07
CA SER A 283 -5.57 -2.07 -3.94
C SER A 283 -4.68 -3.06 -4.70
N TYR A 284 -3.50 -2.63 -5.13
CA TYR A 284 -2.55 -3.45 -5.88
C TYR A 284 -1.61 -4.24 -4.97
N GLU A 285 -0.88 -3.56 -4.07
CA GLU A 285 0.28 -4.16 -3.36
C GLU A 285 -0.12 -5.35 -2.50
N THR A 286 -1.28 -5.22 -1.85
CA THR A 286 -1.83 -6.25 -0.98
C THR A 286 -2.39 -7.43 -1.79
N LEU A 287 -3.09 -7.14 -2.90
CA LEU A 287 -3.78 -8.15 -3.70
C LEU A 287 -2.81 -9.05 -4.47
N TRP A 288 -1.80 -8.49 -5.13
CA TRP A 288 -0.92 -9.30 -5.98
C TRP A 288 -0.13 -10.34 -5.19
N ARG A 289 0.19 -10.04 -3.93
CA ARG A 289 0.92 -10.93 -3.04
C ARG A 289 0.13 -12.17 -2.67
N VAL A 290 -1.16 -12.02 -2.33
CA VAL A 290 -2.03 -13.16 -2.03
C VAL A 290 -2.38 -13.92 -3.31
N VAL A 291 -2.60 -13.23 -4.44
CA VAL A 291 -2.83 -13.87 -5.75
C VAL A 291 -1.64 -14.77 -6.13
N LEU A 292 -0.41 -14.26 -6.00
CA LEU A 292 0.80 -15.05 -6.28
C LEU A 292 0.86 -16.32 -5.43
N ARG A 293 0.64 -16.20 -4.11
CA ARG A 293 0.77 -17.34 -3.20
C ARG A 293 -0.34 -18.37 -3.43
N CYS A 294 -1.58 -17.92 -3.57
CA CYS A 294 -2.70 -18.79 -3.93
C CYS A 294 -2.45 -19.53 -5.26
N PHE A 295 -1.97 -18.80 -6.26
CA PHE A 295 -1.63 -19.37 -7.57
C PHE A 295 -0.53 -20.45 -7.46
N LEU A 296 0.52 -20.20 -6.67
CA LEU A 296 1.60 -21.17 -6.45
C LEU A 296 1.11 -22.41 -5.69
N GLU A 297 0.27 -22.24 -4.67
CA GLU A 297 -0.36 -23.34 -3.93
C GLU A 297 -1.17 -24.28 -4.84
N LEU A 298 -1.95 -23.70 -5.75
CA LEU A 298 -2.83 -24.45 -6.64
C LEU A 298 -2.11 -25.15 -7.79
N ASN A 299 -0.98 -24.61 -8.26
CA ASN A 299 -0.39 -25.04 -9.52
C ASN A 299 0.99 -25.71 -9.37
N PHE A 300 1.73 -25.42 -8.31
CA PHE A 300 3.15 -25.78 -8.25
C PHE A 300 3.61 -26.42 -6.93
N ARG A 301 2.72 -26.62 -5.96
CA ARG A 301 3.04 -27.31 -4.70
C ARG A 301 2.81 -28.82 -4.83
N PRO A 302 3.86 -29.66 -4.87
CA PRO A 302 3.71 -31.09 -5.16
C PRO A 302 2.86 -31.84 -4.14
N ARG A 303 2.96 -31.49 -2.85
CA ARG A 303 2.16 -32.10 -1.77
C ARG A 303 0.64 -31.95 -1.97
N HIS A 304 0.22 -30.95 -2.74
CA HIS A 304 -1.19 -30.71 -3.03
C HIS A 304 -1.68 -31.43 -4.28
N ALA A 305 -0.87 -32.26 -4.94
CA ALA A 305 -1.21 -32.89 -6.22
C ALA A 305 -2.56 -33.64 -6.23
N ALA A 306 -2.93 -34.29 -5.11
CA ALA A 306 -4.19 -35.01 -4.97
C ALA A 306 -5.42 -34.08 -4.87
N HIS A 307 -5.24 -32.85 -4.36
CA HIS A 307 -6.34 -31.94 -4.04
C HIS A 307 -6.42 -30.74 -4.96
N ALA A 308 -5.28 -30.26 -5.45
CA ALA A 308 -5.16 -29.12 -6.32
C ALA A 308 -6.09 -29.16 -7.55
N PRO A 309 -6.36 -30.30 -8.23
CA PRO A 309 -7.34 -30.33 -9.31
C PRO A 309 -8.73 -29.83 -8.91
N ARG A 310 -9.20 -30.15 -7.69
CA ARG A 310 -10.51 -29.70 -7.20
C ARG A 310 -10.52 -28.20 -6.91
N TRP A 311 -9.44 -27.67 -6.35
CA TRP A 311 -9.29 -26.25 -6.05
C TRP A 311 -9.20 -25.42 -7.33
N ARG A 312 -8.42 -25.88 -8.32
CA ARG A 312 -8.32 -25.27 -9.65
C ARG A 312 -9.67 -25.24 -10.36
N ALA A 313 -10.44 -26.34 -10.28
CA ALA A 313 -11.79 -26.38 -10.83
C ALA A 313 -12.72 -25.35 -10.17
N ALA A 314 -12.65 -25.16 -8.85
CA ALA A 314 -13.47 -24.19 -8.13
C ALA A 314 -13.19 -22.73 -8.57
N VAL A 315 -11.92 -22.33 -8.62
CA VAL A 315 -11.56 -20.95 -9.04
C VAL A 315 -11.83 -20.71 -10.52
N ARG A 316 -11.65 -21.72 -11.39
CA ARG A 316 -11.99 -21.62 -12.81
C ARG A 316 -13.49 -21.48 -13.03
N PHE A 317 -14.29 -22.34 -12.40
CA PHE A 317 -15.74 -22.29 -12.51
C PHE A 317 -16.28 -20.92 -12.08
N PHE A 318 -15.76 -20.38 -10.97
CA PHE A 318 -16.13 -19.04 -10.51
C PHE A 318 -15.72 -17.96 -11.52
N MET A 319 -14.47 -17.96 -12.01
CA MET A 319 -13.99 -17.01 -13.01
C MET A 319 -14.86 -17.02 -14.27
N GLU A 320 -15.27 -18.20 -14.76
CA GLU A 320 -16.14 -18.34 -15.95
C GLU A 320 -17.55 -17.77 -15.72
N ASN A 321 -18.02 -17.70 -14.47
CA ASN A 321 -19.41 -17.36 -14.13
C ASN A 321 -19.54 -16.17 -13.16
N VAL A 322 -18.48 -15.37 -12.98
CA VAL A 322 -18.37 -14.36 -11.90
C VAL A 322 -19.51 -13.33 -11.84
N GLY A 323 -20.17 -13.05 -12.98
CA GLY A 323 -21.29 -12.13 -13.08
C GLY A 323 -22.67 -12.72 -12.77
N GLY A 324 -22.80 -14.04 -12.67
CA GLY A 324 -24.09 -14.70 -12.41
C GLY A 324 -24.07 -15.67 -11.24
N TRP A 325 -22.88 -15.98 -10.71
CA TRP A 325 -22.68 -17.04 -9.73
C TRP A 325 -22.15 -16.51 -8.41
N HIS A 326 -22.74 -16.96 -7.31
CA HIS A 326 -22.25 -16.61 -5.98
C HIS A 326 -20.94 -17.37 -5.70
N MET A 327 -19.95 -16.69 -5.14
CA MET A 327 -18.62 -17.27 -4.92
C MET A 327 -18.62 -18.44 -3.92
N ASP A 328 -19.62 -18.47 -3.02
CA ASP A 328 -19.83 -19.51 -2.01
C ASP A 328 -20.48 -20.79 -2.56
N ASN A 329 -21.00 -20.73 -3.78
CA ASN A 329 -21.59 -21.90 -4.41
C ASN A 329 -20.49 -22.93 -4.67
N ARG A 330 -20.65 -24.11 -4.06
CA ARG A 330 -19.72 -25.22 -4.15
C ARG A 330 -19.83 -25.90 -5.52
N THR A 331 -18.70 -26.30 -6.08
CA THR A 331 -18.68 -27.15 -7.28
C THR A 331 -19.14 -28.58 -6.95
N VAL A 332 -19.28 -29.44 -7.97
CA VAL A 332 -19.57 -30.87 -7.78
C VAL A 332 -18.61 -31.55 -6.80
N ASN A 333 -17.39 -31.01 -6.65
CA ASN A 333 -16.35 -31.52 -5.77
C ASN A 333 -16.41 -30.95 -4.34
N GLY A 334 -17.50 -30.26 -3.96
CA GLY A 334 -17.75 -29.77 -2.60
C GLY A 334 -16.99 -28.51 -2.19
N ILE A 335 -16.01 -28.04 -2.96
CA ILE A 335 -15.23 -26.81 -2.66
C ILE A 335 -15.75 -25.61 -3.46
N SER A 336 -15.81 -24.45 -2.80
CA SER A 336 -16.14 -23.16 -3.41
C SER A 336 -14.88 -22.33 -3.69
N ALA A 337 -15.00 -21.33 -4.56
CA ALA A 337 -13.93 -20.36 -4.78
C ALA A 337 -13.67 -19.50 -3.53
N THR A 338 -14.70 -19.27 -2.71
CA THR A 338 -14.57 -18.59 -1.42
C THR A 338 -13.62 -19.33 -0.50
N ASP A 339 -13.77 -20.65 -0.38
CA ASP A 339 -12.95 -21.47 0.53
C ASP A 339 -11.46 -21.36 0.16
N VAL A 340 -11.15 -21.45 -1.13
CA VAL A 340 -9.78 -21.31 -1.67
C VAL A 340 -9.23 -19.90 -1.38
N ALA A 341 -10.01 -18.86 -1.67
CA ALA A 341 -9.56 -17.48 -1.48
C ALA A 341 -9.39 -17.12 0.00
N LYS A 342 -10.31 -17.55 0.88
CA LYS A 342 -10.21 -17.36 2.32
C LYS A 342 -9.00 -18.09 2.89
N GLU A 343 -8.73 -19.30 2.44
CA GLU A 343 -7.54 -20.03 2.89
C GLU A 343 -6.24 -19.34 2.48
N ALA A 344 -6.18 -18.81 1.26
CA ALA A 344 -5.04 -17.99 0.82
C ALA A 344 -4.87 -16.75 1.69
N LEU A 345 -5.95 -16.04 1.98
CA LEU A 345 -5.94 -14.83 2.81
C LEU A 345 -5.61 -15.13 4.28
N ARG A 346 -5.99 -16.31 4.79
CA ARG A 346 -5.65 -16.77 6.13
C ARG A 346 -4.17 -17.10 6.21
N LEU A 347 -3.68 -17.98 5.34
CA LEU A 347 -2.30 -18.46 5.39
C LEU A 347 -1.31 -17.38 4.95
N TYR A 348 -1.71 -16.47 4.05
CA TYR A 348 -0.91 -15.41 3.47
C TYR A 348 -1.60 -14.04 3.58
N PRO A 349 -1.85 -13.54 4.80
CA PRO A 349 -2.54 -12.27 4.98
C PRO A 349 -1.70 -11.15 4.36
N PRO A 350 -2.25 -10.33 3.44
CA PRO A 350 -1.49 -9.28 2.78
C PRO A 350 -0.87 -8.27 3.76
N THR A 351 -1.59 -8.01 4.86
CA THR A 351 -1.07 -7.24 6.00
C THR A 351 -0.69 -8.20 7.11
N ARG A 352 0.58 -8.63 7.14
CA ARG A 352 1.12 -9.56 8.14
C ARG A 352 1.05 -9.00 9.56
N ARG A 353 1.31 -7.69 9.69
CA ARG A 353 1.33 -6.97 10.96
C ARG A 353 0.63 -5.64 10.84
N VAL A 354 -0.13 -5.29 11.87
CA VAL A 354 -0.80 -3.99 11.97
C VAL A 354 -0.22 -3.23 13.16
N TYR A 355 0.43 -2.11 12.86
CA TYR A 355 1.17 -1.30 13.83
C TYR A 355 0.33 -0.14 14.36
N ARG A 356 0.54 0.22 15.63
CA ARG A 356 -0.05 1.38 16.29
C ARG A 356 0.98 2.04 17.21
N THR A 357 0.92 3.36 17.30
CA THR A 357 1.59 4.12 18.36
C THR A 357 0.61 4.32 19.51
N THR A 358 1.00 3.94 20.72
CA THR A 358 0.23 4.17 21.94
C THR A 358 0.31 5.64 22.36
N HIS A 359 -0.48 6.03 23.37
CA HIS A 359 -0.37 7.37 23.94
C HIS A 359 1.03 7.70 24.50
N SER A 360 1.72 6.71 25.10
CA SER A 360 3.08 6.87 25.62
C SER A 360 4.17 6.94 24.53
N GLY A 361 3.79 6.93 23.25
CA GLY A 361 4.73 6.93 22.12
C GLY A 361 5.29 5.55 21.78
N ARG A 362 4.90 4.50 22.53
CA ARG A 362 5.35 3.13 22.27
C ARG A 362 4.75 2.57 21.00
N SER A 363 5.52 1.79 20.26
CA SER A 363 5.09 1.09 19.06
C SER A 363 4.62 -0.32 19.41
N VAL A 364 3.38 -0.67 19.06
CA VAL A 364 2.82 -2.01 19.27
C VAL A 364 2.29 -2.58 17.96
N ALA A 365 2.31 -3.91 17.81
CA ALA A 365 1.88 -4.58 16.59
C ALA A 365 1.06 -5.85 16.85
N ALA A 366 -0.07 -5.96 16.14
CA ALA A 366 -0.81 -7.21 16.01
C ALA A 366 -0.17 -8.06 14.91
N ASP A 367 0.30 -9.26 15.24
CA ASP A 367 0.90 -10.23 14.31
C ASP A 367 -0.16 -11.20 13.78
N ILE A 368 -0.83 -10.74 12.73
CA ILE A 368 -1.95 -11.43 12.08
C ILE A 368 -1.48 -12.73 11.44
N GLU A 369 -0.30 -12.73 10.83
CA GLU A 369 0.25 -13.93 10.19
C GLU A 369 0.55 -15.03 11.19
N THR A 370 1.17 -14.71 12.32
CA THR A 370 1.48 -15.68 13.36
C THR A 370 0.20 -16.21 14.00
N LEU A 371 -0.75 -15.33 14.34
CA LEU A 371 -2.08 -15.71 14.84
C LEU A 371 -2.79 -16.67 13.87
N HIS A 372 -2.74 -16.36 12.58
CA HIS A 372 -3.40 -17.19 11.55
C HIS A 372 -2.75 -18.55 11.36
N ARG A 373 -1.50 -18.74 11.76
CA ARG A 373 -0.73 -19.99 11.63
C ARG A 373 -0.60 -20.72 12.96
N ASP A 374 -1.23 -20.24 14.01
CA ASP A 374 -1.20 -20.84 15.34
C ASP A 374 -2.12 -22.07 15.40
N PRO A 375 -1.60 -23.28 15.67
CA PRO A 375 -2.42 -24.49 15.81
C PRO A 375 -3.41 -24.45 16.98
N ALA A 376 -3.21 -23.60 17.99
CA ALA A 376 -4.18 -23.41 19.06
C ALA A 376 -5.42 -22.63 18.60
N VAL A 377 -5.26 -21.79 17.57
CA VAL A 377 -6.35 -20.96 17.00
C VAL A 377 -6.98 -21.64 15.79
N TRP A 378 -6.16 -22.32 14.98
CA TRP A 378 -6.54 -23.04 13.77
C TRP A 378 -6.17 -24.52 13.92
N PRO A 379 -6.94 -25.28 14.73
CA PRO A 379 -6.65 -26.68 14.97
C PRO A 379 -6.76 -27.52 13.70
N GLY A 380 -6.04 -28.62 13.69
CA GLY A 380 -6.01 -29.59 12.60
C GLY A 380 -4.68 -30.34 12.59
N ASP A 381 -4.71 -31.59 12.16
CA ASP A 381 -3.54 -32.46 12.00
C ASP A 381 -3.30 -32.77 10.52
N GLY A 382 -2.23 -33.52 10.23
CA GLY A 382 -1.87 -33.90 8.85
C GLY A 382 -1.90 -32.72 7.85
N GLU A 383 -2.81 -32.82 6.87
CA GLU A 383 -3.02 -31.80 5.84
C GLU A 383 -3.77 -30.55 6.34
N ALA A 384 -4.55 -30.67 7.42
CA ALA A 384 -5.33 -29.59 8.02
C ALA A 384 -4.56 -28.77 9.06
N ARG A 385 -3.25 -29.00 9.26
CA ARG A 385 -2.41 -28.18 10.15
C ARG A 385 -2.51 -26.70 9.81
N ALA A 386 -2.40 -25.82 10.82
CA ALA A 386 -2.54 -24.38 10.67
C ALA A 386 -1.59 -23.76 9.62
N THR A 387 -0.42 -24.37 9.40
CA THR A 387 0.59 -23.93 8.44
C THR A 387 0.39 -24.46 7.03
N ASN A 388 -0.57 -25.37 6.82
CA ASN A 388 -0.84 -25.96 5.52
C ASN A 388 -1.97 -25.21 4.82
N PHE A 389 -1.88 -25.15 3.49
CA PHE A 389 -2.95 -24.63 2.65
C PHE A 389 -4.03 -25.70 2.51
N CYS A 390 -5.15 -25.51 3.21
CA CYS A 390 -6.26 -26.46 3.26
C CYS A 390 -7.60 -25.70 3.12
N PRO A 391 -8.09 -25.46 1.88
CA PRO A 391 -9.40 -24.85 1.63
C PRO A 391 -10.55 -25.59 2.31
N GLU A 392 -10.43 -26.91 2.48
CA GLU A 392 -11.43 -27.77 3.11
C GLU A 392 -11.77 -27.35 4.53
N ARG A 393 -10.83 -26.69 5.21
CA ARG A 393 -11.04 -26.14 6.55
C ARG A 393 -12.31 -25.32 6.63
N TRP A 394 -12.61 -24.53 5.60
CA TRP A 394 -13.77 -23.63 5.57
C TRP A 394 -15.11 -24.35 5.37
N MET A 395 -15.09 -25.67 5.22
CA MET A 395 -16.28 -26.54 5.20
C MET A 395 -16.64 -27.08 6.58
N GLU A 396 -15.70 -27.07 7.53
CA GLU A 396 -15.91 -27.65 8.85
C GLU A 396 -16.78 -26.75 9.73
N ASP A 397 -17.69 -27.37 10.47
CA ASP A 397 -18.43 -26.68 11.52
C ASP A 397 -17.48 -26.30 12.66
N GLY A 398 -17.58 -25.06 13.17
CA GLY A 398 -16.78 -24.59 14.30
C GLY A 398 -15.45 -23.93 13.94
N VAL A 399 -15.16 -23.65 12.65
CA VAL A 399 -14.04 -22.79 12.26
C VAL A 399 -14.13 -21.44 13.01
N ASN A 400 -13.03 -21.03 13.62
CA ASN A 400 -12.93 -19.76 14.34
C ASN A 400 -12.91 -18.57 13.35
N GLN A 401 -14.08 -18.22 12.81
CA GLN A 401 -14.27 -17.09 11.89
C GLN A 401 -13.79 -15.76 12.51
N ASP A 402 -13.89 -15.67 13.83
CA ASP A 402 -13.46 -14.52 14.64
C ASP A 402 -11.96 -14.31 14.63
N ALA A 403 -11.18 -15.36 14.36
CA ALA A 403 -9.73 -15.30 14.20
C ALA A 403 -9.30 -14.95 12.77
N PHE A 404 -10.22 -14.87 11.80
CA PHE A 404 -9.91 -14.47 10.43
C PHE A 404 -9.77 -12.95 10.32
N LEU A 405 -8.57 -12.45 10.60
CA LEU A 405 -8.23 -11.03 10.65
C LEU A 405 -7.47 -10.54 9.40
N ALA A 406 -7.58 -11.24 8.27
CA ALA A 406 -6.88 -10.89 7.02
C ALA A 406 -7.27 -9.50 6.48
N PHE A 407 -8.45 -9.02 6.87
CA PHE A 407 -8.99 -7.70 6.53
C PHE A 407 -8.97 -6.74 7.74
N GLY A 408 -8.28 -7.08 8.83
CA GLY A 408 -8.29 -6.31 10.07
C GLY A 408 -9.65 -6.34 10.78
N ALA A 409 -9.79 -5.50 11.81
CA ALA A 409 -10.99 -5.40 12.64
C ALA A 409 -11.23 -3.96 13.11
N GLY A 410 -12.42 -3.73 13.66
CA GLY A 410 -12.78 -2.45 14.25
C GLY A 410 -12.93 -1.31 13.22
N PRO A 411 -12.65 -0.05 13.60
CA PRO A 411 -12.99 1.13 12.82
C PRO A 411 -12.18 1.32 11.53
N PHE A 412 -11.10 0.56 11.34
CA PHE A 412 -10.26 0.61 10.13
C PHE A 412 -10.15 -0.76 9.46
N ALA A 413 -11.18 -1.58 9.59
CA ALA A 413 -11.28 -2.82 8.81
C ALA A 413 -11.26 -2.49 7.31
N CYS A 414 -10.61 -3.36 6.52
CA CYS A 414 -10.45 -3.17 5.09
C CYS A 414 -11.83 -3.09 4.40
N PRO A 415 -12.06 -2.08 3.54
CA PRO A 415 -13.32 -1.95 2.82
C PRO A 415 -13.64 -3.15 1.91
N ALA A 416 -12.61 -3.86 1.42
CA ALA A 416 -12.78 -5.03 0.56
C ALA A 416 -13.24 -6.31 1.29
N ARG A 417 -13.42 -6.26 2.62
CA ARG A 417 -13.86 -7.42 3.43
C ARG A 417 -15.25 -7.94 3.03
N GLY A 418 -16.10 -7.09 2.45
CA GLY A 418 -17.47 -7.41 2.05
C GLY A 418 -17.60 -8.30 0.79
N GLY A 419 -16.60 -9.13 0.52
CA GLY A 419 -16.61 -10.09 -0.59
C GLY A 419 -15.77 -9.69 -1.81
N PHE A 420 -15.44 -8.41 -2.00
CA PHE A 420 -14.61 -7.99 -3.13
C PHE A 420 -13.23 -8.66 -3.12
N GLY A 421 -12.53 -8.63 -1.98
CA GLY A 421 -11.16 -9.15 -1.87
C GLY A 421 -11.05 -10.63 -2.29
N PRO A 422 -11.83 -11.53 -1.67
CA PRO A 422 -11.82 -12.94 -2.06
C PRO A 422 -12.25 -13.18 -3.52
N LYS A 423 -13.24 -12.42 -4.04
CA LYS A 423 -13.66 -12.50 -5.46
C LYS A 423 -12.54 -12.13 -6.41
N ALA A 424 -11.81 -11.04 -6.12
CA ALA A 424 -10.67 -10.61 -6.93
C ALA A 424 -9.55 -11.67 -6.93
N VAL A 425 -9.25 -12.26 -5.76
CA VAL A 425 -8.28 -13.37 -5.67
C VAL A 425 -8.71 -14.55 -6.53
N ALA A 426 -9.93 -15.05 -6.37
CA ALA A 426 -10.42 -16.19 -7.12
C ALA A 426 -10.45 -15.94 -8.64
N LEU A 427 -10.90 -14.75 -9.07
CA LEU A 427 -10.95 -14.37 -10.47
C LEU A 427 -9.56 -14.37 -11.11
N LEU A 428 -8.61 -13.69 -10.47
CA LEU A 428 -7.25 -13.54 -11.00
C LEU A 428 -6.50 -14.89 -11.01
N VAL A 429 -6.61 -15.65 -9.91
CA VAL A 429 -5.99 -16.98 -9.80
C VAL A 429 -6.59 -17.95 -10.81
N GLY A 430 -7.91 -17.92 -11.04
CA GLY A 430 -8.58 -18.73 -12.06
C GLY A 430 -8.04 -18.45 -13.47
N ALA A 431 -7.88 -17.18 -13.84
CA ALA A 431 -7.37 -16.79 -15.15
C ALA A 431 -5.90 -17.19 -15.35
N LEU A 432 -5.06 -17.00 -14.32
CA LEU A 432 -3.66 -17.42 -14.36
C LEU A 432 -3.51 -18.94 -14.42
N THR A 433 -4.32 -19.66 -13.65
CA THR A 433 -4.37 -21.13 -13.62
C THR A 433 -4.72 -21.67 -15.01
N GLU A 434 -5.79 -21.15 -15.62
CA GLU A 434 -6.20 -21.52 -16.98
C GLU A 434 -5.06 -21.27 -17.99
N ALA A 435 -4.31 -20.17 -17.84
CA ALA A 435 -3.23 -19.82 -18.75
C ALA A 435 -1.99 -20.72 -18.64
N VAL A 436 -1.64 -21.22 -17.44
CA VAL A 436 -0.47 -22.10 -17.26
C VAL A 436 -0.77 -23.58 -17.52
N GLU A 437 -2.03 -23.99 -17.51
CA GLU A 437 -2.45 -25.35 -17.91
C GLU A 437 -2.26 -25.60 -19.42
N VAL A 438 -2.09 -24.54 -20.23
CA VAL A 438 -1.85 -24.66 -21.67
C VAL A 438 -0.45 -25.19 -21.96
N LYS A 439 -0.39 -26.41 -22.49
CA LYS A 439 0.85 -27.04 -23.00
C LYS A 439 1.28 -26.39 -24.31
N ASP A 440 2.59 -26.37 -24.57
CA ASP A 440 3.11 -25.93 -25.87
C ASP A 440 2.90 -26.99 -26.96
N GLU A 441 3.32 -26.69 -28.18
CA GLU A 441 3.25 -27.61 -29.34
C GLU A 441 3.95 -28.95 -29.11
N ARG A 442 4.88 -29.01 -28.16
CA ARG A 442 5.64 -30.21 -27.78
C ARG A 442 5.04 -30.92 -26.56
N GLY A 443 3.85 -30.51 -26.12
CA GLY A 443 3.18 -31.06 -24.94
C GLY A 443 3.80 -30.65 -23.59
N ARG A 444 4.73 -29.67 -23.58
CA ARG A 444 5.44 -29.25 -22.36
C ARG A 444 4.58 -28.28 -21.55
N GLY A 445 4.30 -28.65 -20.31
CA GLY A 445 3.70 -27.77 -19.30
C GLY A 445 4.71 -26.78 -18.73
N TRP A 446 4.21 -25.79 -17.99
CA TRP A 446 5.06 -24.93 -17.17
C TRP A 446 5.47 -25.63 -15.88
N VAL A 447 6.72 -25.44 -15.47
CA VAL A 447 7.25 -25.84 -14.16
C VAL A 447 7.99 -24.67 -13.53
N VAL A 448 8.13 -24.67 -12.21
CA VAL A 448 8.92 -23.65 -11.51
C VAL A 448 10.42 -23.83 -11.86
N ASP A 449 11.12 -22.71 -12.06
CA ASP A 449 12.58 -22.67 -12.21
C ASP A 449 13.25 -23.40 -11.04
N GLY A 450 14.30 -24.20 -11.32
CA GLY A 450 14.96 -25.05 -10.34
C GLY A 450 15.42 -24.32 -9.08
N ARG A 451 15.73 -23.02 -9.18
CA ARG A 451 16.10 -22.17 -8.03
C ARG A 451 15.02 -22.08 -6.94
N PHE A 452 13.75 -22.34 -7.28
CA PHE A 452 12.63 -22.32 -6.35
C PHE A 452 11.98 -23.70 -6.18
N ALA A 453 12.55 -24.76 -6.75
CA ALA A 453 11.98 -26.12 -6.66
C ALA A 453 11.89 -26.59 -5.20
N ASP A 454 12.94 -26.39 -4.42
CA ASP A 454 12.97 -26.77 -3.00
C ASP A 454 11.96 -25.96 -2.19
N VAL A 455 11.81 -24.67 -2.48
CA VAL A 455 10.80 -23.80 -1.86
C VAL A 455 9.38 -24.31 -2.15
N MET A 456 9.13 -24.84 -3.35
CA MET A 456 7.84 -25.44 -3.68
C MET A 456 7.64 -26.82 -3.04
N ALA A 457 8.71 -27.59 -2.85
CA ALA A 457 8.65 -28.91 -2.21
C ALA A 457 8.58 -28.84 -0.66
N ALA A 458 9.01 -27.72 -0.07
CA ALA A 458 9.04 -27.49 1.36
C ALA A 458 7.66 -27.65 2.04
N GLU A 459 7.64 -28.11 3.29
CA GLU A 459 6.40 -28.24 4.08
C GLU A 459 5.96 -26.91 4.69
N GLU A 460 6.88 -25.96 4.79
CA GLU A 460 6.61 -24.64 5.33
C GLU A 460 5.67 -23.83 4.41
N PRO A 461 4.91 -22.87 4.98
CA PRO A 461 4.20 -21.88 4.19
C PRO A 461 5.17 -21.14 3.25
N LEU A 462 4.66 -20.78 2.08
CA LEU A 462 5.37 -19.92 1.13
C LEU A 462 5.82 -18.60 1.79
N GLY A 463 7.02 -18.14 1.46
CA GLY A 463 7.61 -16.95 2.05
C GLY A 463 6.73 -15.70 1.90
N SER A 464 6.48 -14.99 3.00
CA SER A 464 5.67 -13.76 3.02
C SER A 464 6.48 -12.48 2.92
N GLY A 465 7.81 -12.60 2.72
CA GLY A 465 8.70 -11.46 2.49
C GLY A 465 8.36 -10.73 1.19
N ARG A 466 8.71 -9.44 1.12
CA ARG A 466 8.50 -8.66 -0.12
C ARG A 466 9.36 -9.14 -1.28
N GLU A 467 10.53 -9.70 -0.95
CA GLU A 467 11.56 -10.22 -1.86
C GLU A 467 11.49 -11.75 -2.03
N ALA A 468 10.57 -12.44 -1.35
CA ALA A 468 10.58 -13.91 -1.22
C ALA A 468 10.48 -14.68 -2.57
N PHE A 469 10.06 -13.99 -3.63
CA PHE A 469 9.94 -14.56 -4.98
C PHE A 469 10.59 -13.66 -6.03
N ASP A 470 11.53 -12.81 -5.62
CA ASP A 470 12.28 -11.99 -6.58
C ASP A 470 13.07 -12.89 -7.52
N GLY A 471 12.86 -12.69 -8.82
CA GLY A 471 13.46 -13.52 -9.86
C GLY A 471 12.83 -14.91 -10.04
N LEU A 472 11.69 -15.20 -9.40
CA LEU A 472 10.89 -16.39 -9.67
C LEU A 472 10.43 -16.40 -11.14
N ARG A 473 10.73 -17.51 -11.81
CA ARG A 473 10.34 -17.76 -13.20
C ARG A 473 9.69 -19.13 -13.32
N LEU A 474 8.80 -19.25 -14.28
CA LEU A 474 8.37 -20.53 -14.82
C LEU A 474 9.24 -20.86 -16.03
N ARG A 475 9.50 -22.14 -16.25
CA ARG A 475 10.14 -22.65 -17.47
C ARG A 475 9.29 -23.75 -18.07
N ARG A 476 9.35 -23.94 -19.38
CA ARG A 476 8.75 -25.14 -19.99
C ARG A 476 9.50 -26.38 -19.49
N GLY A 477 8.74 -27.40 -19.05
CA GLY A 477 9.31 -28.68 -18.61
C GLY A 477 10.08 -29.35 -19.75
N GLY A 478 11.05 -30.22 -19.44
CA GLY A 478 11.67 -31.06 -20.47
C GLY A 478 10.59 -31.94 -21.10
N GLY A 479 10.49 -31.97 -22.43
CA GLY A 479 9.53 -32.81 -23.13
C GLY A 479 9.78 -34.27 -22.76
N GLY A 480 8.94 -34.80 -21.89
CA GLY A 480 8.85 -36.24 -21.69
C GLY A 480 8.22 -36.81 -22.96
N SER A 481 9.04 -37.36 -23.85
CA SER A 481 8.60 -38.53 -24.60
C SER A 481 8.13 -39.53 -23.54
N GLU A 482 6.84 -39.85 -23.53
CA GLU A 482 6.38 -41.10 -22.94
C GLU A 482 7.26 -42.21 -23.54
N LYS A 483 8.23 -42.69 -22.78
CA LYS A 483 8.85 -43.97 -23.09
C LYS A 483 7.78 -45.00 -22.77
N SER A 484 7.09 -45.43 -23.81
CA SER A 484 6.34 -46.67 -23.82
C SER A 484 7.26 -47.79 -23.33
N ALA A 485 6.96 -48.35 -22.18
CA ALA A 485 7.48 -49.64 -21.70
C ALA A 485 6.37 -50.33 -20.92
#